data_AF-A0A174LNV1-F1
#
_entry.id   AF-A0A174LNV1-F1
#
_cell.length_a   1.000
_cell.length_b   1.000
_cell.length_c   1.000
_cell.angle_alpha   90.00
_cell.angle_beta   90.00
_cell.angle_gamma   90.00
#
_symmetry.space_group_name_H-M   'P 1'
#
loop_
_entity.id
_entity.type
_entity.pdbx_description
1 polymer ?
#
loop_
_entity_poly.entity_id
_entity_poly.type
_entity_poly.pdbx_seq_one_letter_code
_entity_poly.pdbx_strand_id
1 'polypeptide(L)'
;MTLECFLLLLMIVSILTGLFTEGIKKLLEESKKTYKANFLAGGVAVVLSVLVGSGYIILMDAQINSKMAVYLIALILLSWLSAMVGYDKVIQSLGQIKFPNKNE
;
A
#
# COMPACT_ATOMS: atom_id res chain seq x y z
N MET A 1 12.30 15.68 -6.36
CA MET A 1 12.07 14.28 -6.76
C MET A 1 11.93 14.17 -8.29
N THR A 2 12.68 13.25 -8.91
CA THR A 2 12.53 12.88 -10.34
C THR A 2 11.38 11.88 -10.50
N LEU A 3 10.87 11.71 -11.74
CA LEU A 3 9.78 10.78 -12.03
C LEU A 3 10.17 9.32 -11.72
N GLU A 4 11.40 8.92 -12.04
CA GLU A 4 11.92 7.58 -11.73
C GLU A 4 11.93 7.31 -10.23
N CYS A 5 12.42 8.28 -9.45
CA CYS A 5 12.47 8.16 -7.99
C CYS A 5 11.06 8.09 -7.39
N PHE A 6 10.12 8.86 -7.95
CA PHE A 6 8.70 8.78 -7.60
C PHE A 6 8.12 7.38 -7.85
N LEU A 7 8.35 6.81 -9.04
CA LEU A 7 7.85 5.47 -9.38
C LEU A 7 8.49 4.37 -8.52
N LEU A 8 9.77 4.50 -8.19
CA LEU A 8 10.45 3.58 -7.27
C LEU A 8 9.84 3.61 -5.87
N LEU A 9 9.62 4.80 -5.30
CA LEU A 9 8.97 4.94 -4.00
C LEU A 9 7.54 4.39 -4.02
N LEU A 10 6.80 4.63 -5.09
CA LEU A 10 5.45 4.10 -5.28
C LEU A 10 5.44 2.56 -5.34
N MET A 11 6.41 1.95 -6.04
CA MET A 11 6.57 0.50 -6.09
C MET A 11 6.87 -0.08 -4.71
N ILE A 12 7.80 0.53 -3.96
CA ILE A 12 8.15 0.11 -2.60
C ILE A 12 6.92 0.17 -1.69
N VAL A 13 6.20 1.31 -1.69
CA VAL A 13 4.99 1.47 -0.88
C VAL A 13 3.93 0.44 -1.27
N SER A 14 3.74 0.17 -2.57
CA SER A 14 2.76 -0.81 -3.05
C SER A 14 3.05 -2.23 -2.51
N ILE A 15 4.30 -2.69 -2.61
CA ILE A 15 4.72 -4.01 -2.11
C ILE A 15 4.56 -4.09 -0.59
N LEU A 16 5.06 -3.08 0.14
CA LEU A 16 4.97 -3.03 1.60
C LEU A 16 3.52 -2.98 2.08
N THR A 17 2.66 -2.22 1.40
CA THR A 17 1.25 -2.10 1.77
C THR A 17 0.56 -3.47 1.76
N GLY A 18 0.81 -4.30 0.75
CA GLY A 18 0.27 -5.66 0.69
C GLY A 18 0.71 -6.50 1.90
N LEU A 19 2.02 -6.52 2.17
CA LEU A 19 2.63 -7.28 3.26
C LEU A 19 2.12 -6.83 4.64
N PHE A 20 2.13 -5.52 4.91
CA PHE A 20 1.63 -4.96 6.16
C PHE A 20 0.13 -5.21 6.33
N THR A 21 -0.66 -5.10 5.26
CA THR A 21 -2.09 -5.37 5.33
C THR A 21 -2.33 -6.84 5.71
N GLU A 22 -1.66 -7.79 5.07
CA GLU A 22 -1.77 -9.21 5.45
C GLU A 22 -1.30 -9.51 6.88
N GLY A 23 -0.21 -8.87 7.33
CA GLY A 23 0.26 -8.97 8.71
C GLY A 23 -0.79 -8.50 9.70
N ILE A 24 -1.40 -7.33 9.47
CA ILE A 24 -2.46 -6.78 10.32
C ILE A 24 -3.72 -7.66 10.26
N LYS A 25 -4.05 -8.22 9.10
CA LYS A 25 -5.18 -9.16 8.98
C LYS A 25 -5.03 -10.38 9.87
N LYS A 26 -3.87 -11.05 9.83
CA LYS A 26 -3.59 -12.23 10.67
C LYS A 26 -3.74 -11.89 12.14
N LEU A 27 -3.26 -10.72 12.54
CA LEU A 27 -3.33 -10.21 13.91
C LEU A 27 -4.77 -9.87 14.35
N LEU A 28 -5.61 -9.36 13.43
CA LEU A 28 -7.03 -9.12 13.68
C LEU A 28 -7.88 -10.40 13.66
N GLU A 29 -7.49 -11.39 12.84
CA GLU A 29 -8.13 -12.70 12.78
C GLU A 29 -7.92 -13.46 14.10
N GLU A 30 -6.72 -13.36 14.71
CA GLU A 30 -6.47 -13.80 16.09
C GLU A 30 -7.35 -13.07 17.12
N SER A 31 -7.68 -11.80 16.87
CA SER A 31 -8.51 -10.96 17.76
C SER A 31 -10.02 -11.04 17.50
N LYS A 32 -10.50 -11.91 16.57
CA LYS A 32 -11.91 -12.10 16.18
C LYS A 32 -12.69 -10.81 15.82
N LYS A 33 -12.03 -9.75 15.36
CA LYS A 33 -12.72 -8.51 14.92
C LYS A 33 -13.08 -8.59 13.44
N THR A 34 -14.31 -8.22 13.10
CA THR A 34 -14.73 -7.99 11.71
C THR A 34 -14.19 -6.66 11.20
N TYR A 35 -13.53 -6.68 10.05
CA TYR A 35 -12.99 -5.49 9.40
C TYR A 35 -13.20 -5.54 7.89
N LYS A 36 -13.37 -4.35 7.27
CA LYS A 36 -13.38 -4.22 5.81
C LYS A 36 -11.96 -4.12 5.31
N ALA A 37 -11.51 -5.16 4.63
CA ALA A 37 -10.10 -5.31 4.33
C ALA A 37 -9.58 -4.35 3.25
N ASN A 38 -10.43 -3.84 2.34
CA ASN A 38 -10.07 -2.76 1.40
C ASN A 38 -9.84 -1.42 2.12
N PHE A 39 -10.60 -1.15 3.18
CA PHE A 39 -10.41 0.06 3.99
C PHE A 39 -9.12 -0.03 4.81
N LEU A 40 -8.82 -1.22 5.34
CA LEU A 40 -7.56 -1.50 6.03
C LEU A 40 -6.38 -1.33 5.07
N ALA A 41 -6.43 -1.91 3.87
CA ALA A 41 -5.38 -1.78 2.87
C ALA A 41 -5.15 -0.33 2.46
N GLY A 42 -6.22 0.43 2.23
CA GLY A 42 -6.12 1.85 1.90
C GLY A 42 -5.54 2.68 3.03
N GLY A 43 -5.95 2.45 4.29
CA GLY A 43 -5.40 3.13 5.45
C GLY A 43 -3.90 2.85 5.64
N VAL A 44 -3.50 1.58 5.50
CA VAL A 44 -2.09 1.16 5.57
C VAL A 44 -1.27 1.82 4.46
N ALA A 45 -1.79 1.92 3.24
CA ALA A 45 -1.13 2.57 2.12
C ALA A 45 -0.86 4.06 2.35
N VAL A 46 -1.84 4.77 2.92
CA VAL A 46 -1.71 6.20 3.23
C VAL A 46 -0.65 6.42 4.31
N VAL A 47 -0.65 5.61 5.37
CA VAL A 47 0.35 5.73 6.43
C VAL A 47 1.76 5.41 5.92
N LEU A 48 1.92 4.34 5.14
CA LEU A 48 3.21 3.95 4.54
C LEU A 48 3.72 4.98 3.53
N SER A 49 2.85 5.55 2.69
CA SER A 49 3.26 6.59 1.72
C SER A 49 3.76 7.86 2.40
N VAL A 50 3.15 8.27 3.52
CA VAL A 50 3.63 9.42 4.32
C VAL A 50 4.97 9.09 5.00
N LEU A 51 5.13 7.89 5.58
CA LEU A 51 6.38 7.45 6.20
C LEU A 51 7.53 7.40 5.19
N VAL A 52 7.31 6.75 4.05
CA VAL A 52 8.32 6.61 2.98
C VAL A 52 8.63 7.96 2.33
N GLY A 53 7.61 8.81 2.10
CA GLY A 53 7.80 10.16 1.58
C GLY A 53 8.62 11.04 2.54
N SER A 54 8.33 10.98 3.84
CA SER A 54 9.09 11.71 4.86
C SER A 54 10.52 11.19 5.00
N GLY A 55 10.70 9.86 4.98
CA GLY A 55 12.02 9.23 4.98
C GLY A 55 12.87 9.66 3.78
N TYR A 56 12.27 9.76 2.59
CA TYR A 56 12.96 10.26 1.40
C TYR A 56 13.45 11.71 1.57
N ILE A 57 12.62 12.59 2.11
CA ILE A 57 12.99 14.00 2.34
C ILE A 57 14.19 14.11 3.28
N ILE A 58 14.18 13.33 4.38
CA ILE A 58 15.25 13.34 5.38
C ILE A 58 16.54 12.76 4.81
N LEU A 59 16.46 11.63 4.09
CA LEU A 59 17.64 10.92 3.59
C LEU A 59 18.35 11.70 2.46
N MET A 60 17.59 12.46 1.67
CA MET A 60 18.14 13.28 0.57
C MET A 60 18.45 14.73 0.97
N ASP A 61 18.25 15.11 2.23
CA ASP A 61 18.35 16.50 2.72
C ASP A 61 17.64 17.49 1.75
N ALA A 62 16.45 17.10 1.31
CA ALA A 62 15.78 17.72 0.17
C ALA A 62 14.82 18.82 0.61
N GLN A 63 14.99 20.04 0.11
CA GLN A 63 14.02 21.11 0.32
C GLN A 63 12.71 20.84 -0.43
N ILE A 64 11.56 21.01 0.26
CA ILE A 64 10.22 20.90 -0.33
C ILE A 64 10.01 21.98 -1.39
N ASN A 65 10.26 21.64 -2.65
CA ASN A 65 9.92 22.47 -3.81
C ASN A 65 8.50 22.14 -4.31
N SER A 66 7.80 23.10 -4.94
CA SER A 66 6.44 22.95 -5.49
C SER A 66 6.26 21.69 -6.34
N LYS A 67 7.23 21.35 -7.19
CA LYS A 67 7.19 20.13 -8.02
C LYS A 67 7.22 18.86 -7.16
N MET A 68 8.00 18.84 -6.08
CA MET A 68 8.11 17.69 -5.18
C MET A 68 6.85 17.51 -4.33
N ALA A 69 6.24 18.61 -3.88
CA ALA A 69 4.96 18.57 -3.16
C ALA A 69 3.86 17.89 -3.98
N VAL A 70 3.75 18.21 -5.28
CA VAL A 70 2.80 17.54 -6.19
C VAL A 70 3.04 16.04 -6.27
N TYR A 71 4.30 15.60 -6.36
CA TYR A 71 4.61 14.18 -6.38
C TYR A 71 4.33 13.47 -5.06
N LEU A 72 4.51 14.13 -3.90
CA LEU A 72 4.18 13.54 -2.61
C LEU A 72 2.66 13.37 -2.44
N ILE A 73 1.87 14.35 -2.88
CA ILE A 73 0.40 14.23 -2.91
C ILE A 73 -0.01 13.10 -3.86
N ALA A 74 0.60 13.03 -5.05
CA ALA A 74 0.37 11.96 -6.00
C ALA A 74 0.76 10.59 -5.44
N LEU A 75 1.84 10.50 -4.65
CA LEU A 75 2.30 9.26 -4.01
C LEU A 75 1.21 8.74 -3.07
N ILE A 76 0.65 9.60 -2.21
CA ILE A 76 -0.40 9.21 -1.27
C ILE A 76 -1.66 8.75 -2.02
N LEU A 77 -2.13 9.53 -3.01
CA LEU A 77 -3.34 9.21 -3.77
C LEU A 77 -3.19 7.93 -4.61
N LEU A 78 -2.07 7.78 -5.30
CA LEU A 78 -1.83 6.61 -6.16
C LEU A 78 -1.49 5.37 -5.35
N SER A 79 -0.79 5.48 -4.22
CA SER A 79 -0.58 4.36 -3.31
C SER A 79 -1.91 3.89 -2.71
N TRP A 80 -2.81 4.80 -2.35
CA TRP A 80 -4.15 4.43 -1.89
C TRP A 80 -4.98 3.73 -2.97
N LEU A 81 -5.05 4.30 -4.19
CA LEU A 81 -5.76 3.69 -5.31
C LEU A 81 -5.16 2.33 -5.69
N SER A 82 -3.82 2.23 -5.76
CA SER A 82 -3.10 1.00 -6.02
C SER A 82 -3.37 -0.05 -4.95
N ALA A 83 -3.47 0.35 -3.68
CA ALA A 83 -3.82 -0.55 -2.61
C ALA A 83 -5.27 -1.02 -2.73
N MET A 84 -6.25 -0.16 -2.98
CA MET A 84 -7.65 -0.60 -3.15
C MET A 84 -7.82 -1.55 -4.34
N VAL A 85 -7.26 -1.22 -5.50
CA VAL A 85 -7.41 -2.04 -6.72
C VAL A 85 -6.52 -3.29 -6.69
N GLY A 86 -5.29 -3.18 -6.16
CA GLY A 86 -4.34 -4.27 -6.05
C GLY A 86 -4.74 -5.29 -4.98
N TYR A 87 -5.30 -4.82 -3.87
CA TYR A 87 -5.77 -5.66 -2.78
C TYR A 87 -6.88 -6.63 -3.21
N ASP A 88 -7.86 -6.16 -4.00
CA ASP A 88 -8.94 -7.00 -4.52
C ASP A 88 -8.39 -8.17 -5.37
N LYS A 89 -7.36 -7.91 -6.18
CA LYS A 89 -6.70 -8.95 -6.98
C LYS A 89 -5.96 -9.97 -6.11
N VAL A 90 -5.27 -9.52 -5.06
CA VAL A 90 -4.55 -10.41 -4.12
C VAL A 90 -5.53 -11.29 -3.34
N ILE A 91 -6.66 -10.74 -2.88
CA ILE A 91 -7.72 -11.53 -2.24
C ILE A 91 -8.33 -12.54 -3.20
N GLN A 92 -8.57 -12.17 -4.46
CA GLN A 92 -9.05 -13.11 -5.47
C GLN A 92 -8.05 -14.26 -5.69
N SER A 93 -6.75 -13.97 -5.79
CA SER A 93 -5.70 -15.00 -5.92
C SER A 93 -5.62 -15.89 -4.67
N LEU A 94 -5.69 -15.33 -3.46
CA LEU A 94 -5.72 -16.11 -2.21
C LEU A 94 -7.00 -16.96 -2.09
N GLY A 95 -8.14 -16.45 -2.57
CA GLY A 95 -9.38 -17.20 -2.67
C GLY A 95 -9.26 -18.39 -3.61
N GLN A 96 -8.65 -18.21 -4.78
CA GLN A 96 -8.38 -19.30 -5.72
C GLN A 96 -7.46 -20.38 -5.12
N ILE A 97 -6.48 -20.00 -4.30
CA ILE A 97 -5.59 -20.96 -3.61
C ILE A 97 -6.30 -21.72 -2.48
N LYS A 98 -7.33 -21.14 -1.84
CA LYS A 98 -8.14 -21.83 -0.82
C LYS A 98 -9.27 -22.67 -1.41
N PHE A 99 -9.72 -22.40 -2.65
CA PHE A 99 -10.75 -23.16 -3.35
C PHE A 99 -10.28 -23.90 -4.63
N PRO A 100 -9.12 -24.60 -4.66
CA PRO A 100 -8.70 -25.34 -5.85
C PRO A 100 -9.43 -26.68 -6.04
N ASN A 101 -10.48 -27.00 -5.27
CA ASN A 101 -11.23 -28.24 -5.49
C ASN A 101 -12.68 -28.17 -5.03
N LYS A 102 -13.56 -27.82 -5.96
CA LYS A 102 -14.87 -28.45 -6.06
C LYS A 102 -15.32 -28.32 -7.50
N ASN A 103 -15.63 -29.46 -8.10
CA ASN A 103 -16.08 -29.66 -9.49
C ASN A 103 -14.87 -29.72 -10.44
N GLU A 104 -14.46 -30.84 -11.02
CA GLU A 104 -15.15 -32.08 -11.42
C GLU A 104 -14.27 -33.32 -11.19
#